data_AF-A0A9W6AGP7-F1
#
_entry.id   AF-A0A9W6AGP7-F1
#
_cell.length_a   1.000
_cell.length_b   1.000
_cell.length_c   1.000
_cell.angle_alpha   90.00
_cell.angle_beta   90.00
_cell.angle_gamma   90.00
#
_symmetry.space_group_name_H-M   'P 1'
#
loop_
_entity.id
_entity.type
_entity.pdbx_description
1 polymer ?
#
loop_
_entity_poly.entity_id
_entity_poly.type
_entity_poly.pdbx_seq_one_letter_code
_entity_poly.pdbx_strand_id
1 'polypeptide(L)'
;MANGSPPDYKALFLRAEEEKRQAEERQRQAEEHQRQAEERQRQAEEHRQRAEQERDQEREQTRRTTFAELIRYCHSYTSLCLRVESSSRSTTGTVPAPKGKRCPLQLLPWTECTAIQQKIYHSVCTYLAPPGQPAAQLFPSRTVLKGFGEEFKKRAISSEQDLQSYERFGVENHVRDIIAELCKIRAAREEFQLGNGIQFDNHANALDAIDTDGSKTDKSANSRPDQYCIHRADGDNSTAIMTVEYKPPHKLSVENFRAGLRPMRFWNEV
;
A
#
# COMPACT_ATOMS: atom_id res chain seq x y z
N MET A 1 40.03 -41.97 82.64
CA MET A 1 39.03 -41.62 81.60
C MET A 1 37.83 -40.98 82.29
N ALA A 2 37.28 -39.94 81.64
CA ALA A 2 35.96 -39.33 81.85
C ALA A 2 35.62 -38.75 83.24
N ASN A 3 35.82 -37.44 83.39
CA ASN A 3 35.19 -36.62 84.43
C ASN A 3 34.03 -35.86 83.76
N GLY A 4 32.79 -36.35 83.91
CA GLY A 4 31.60 -35.75 83.31
C GLY A 4 30.89 -34.82 84.30
N SER A 5 31.09 -33.51 84.15
CA SER A 5 30.29 -32.51 84.85
C SER A 5 28.82 -32.59 84.39
N PRO A 6 27.80 -32.39 85.26
CA PRO A 6 26.39 -32.42 84.85
C PRO A 6 26.13 -31.36 83.78
N PRO A 7 25.32 -31.64 82.74
CA PRO A 7 25.02 -30.65 81.71
C PRO A 7 24.27 -29.47 82.34
N ASP A 8 24.72 -28.25 82.07
CA ASP A 8 23.96 -27.04 82.41
C ASP A 8 22.74 -26.95 81.49
N TYR A 9 21.63 -27.54 81.93
CA TYR A 9 20.36 -27.59 81.19
C TYR A 9 19.81 -26.19 80.87
N LYS A 10 20.14 -25.17 81.66
CA LYS A 10 19.71 -23.79 81.42
C LYS A 10 20.51 -23.17 80.27
N ALA A 11 21.83 -23.40 80.23
CA ALA A 11 22.66 -23.01 79.10
C ALA A 11 22.30 -23.76 77.81
N LEU A 12 21.95 -25.04 77.90
CA LEU A 12 21.48 -25.83 76.75
C LEU A 12 20.14 -25.34 76.20
N PHE A 13 19.19 -24.97 77.07
CA PHE A 13 17.90 -24.41 76.67
C PHE A 13 18.05 -23.05 75.95
N LEU A 14 18.86 -22.14 76.51
CA LEU A 14 19.14 -20.84 75.89
C LEU A 14 19.83 -20.98 74.53
N ARG A 15 20.77 -21.91 74.40
CA ARG A 15 21.44 -22.20 73.11
C ARG A 15 20.45 -22.76 72.08
N ALA A 16 19.54 -23.65 72.47
CA ALA A 16 18.51 -24.18 71.59
C ALA A 16 17.49 -23.12 71.14
N GLU A 17 17.13 -22.19 72.02
CA GLU A 17 16.23 -21.07 71.72
C GLU A 17 16.88 -20.07 70.74
N GLU A 18 18.17 -19.79 70.94
CA GLU A 18 18.96 -18.92 70.05
C GLU A 18 19.20 -19.56 68.67
N GLU A 19 19.48 -20.86 68.62
CA GLU A 19 19.58 -21.64 67.37
C GLU A 19 18.25 -21.65 66.62
N LYS A 20 17.12 -21.80 67.31
CA LYS A 20 15.78 -21.73 66.72
C LYS A 20 15.52 -20.33 66.14
N ARG A 21 15.86 -19.27 66.85
CA ARG A 21 15.70 -17.90 66.37
C ARG A 21 16.56 -17.62 65.14
N GLN A 22 17.80 -18.09 65.13
CA GLN A 22 18.68 -18.00 63.96
C GLN A 22 18.18 -18.84 62.77
N ALA A 23 17.59 -20.01 63.02
CA ALA A 23 16.99 -20.84 61.98
C ALA A 23 15.76 -20.14 61.35
N GLU A 24 14.87 -19.57 62.17
CA GLU A 24 13.71 -18.80 61.70
C GLU A 24 14.13 -17.56 60.90
N GLU A 25 15.17 -16.85 61.32
CA GLU A 25 15.69 -15.67 60.62
C GLU A 25 16.32 -16.04 59.26
N ARG A 26 17.11 -17.13 59.21
CA ARG A 26 17.63 -17.69 57.95
C ARG A 26 16.50 -18.12 57.02
N GLN A 27 15.44 -18.72 57.56
CA GLN A 27 14.28 -19.13 56.76
C GLN A 27 13.55 -17.92 56.17
N ARG A 28 13.32 -16.86 56.95
CA ARG A 28 12.73 -15.61 56.45
C ARG A 28 13.58 -14.96 55.35
N GLN A 29 14.89 -14.90 55.54
CA GLN A 29 15.81 -14.38 54.52
C GLN A 29 15.78 -15.22 53.24
N ALA A 30 15.74 -16.56 53.38
CA ALA A 30 15.64 -17.46 52.23
C ALA A 30 14.31 -17.28 51.47
N GLU A 31 13.18 -17.17 52.19
CA GLU A 31 11.86 -16.91 51.60
C GLU A 31 11.81 -15.54 50.90
N GLU A 32 12.41 -14.50 51.49
CA GLU A 32 12.49 -13.17 50.88
C GLU A 32 13.37 -13.19 49.61
N HIS A 33 14.53 -13.84 49.67
CA HIS A 33 15.38 -14.03 48.49
C HIS A 33 14.67 -14.81 47.39
N GLN A 34 13.89 -15.83 47.74
CA GLN A 34 13.11 -16.61 46.79
C GLN A 34 12.01 -15.75 46.16
N ARG A 35 11.26 -14.98 46.94
CA ARG A 35 10.24 -14.04 46.42
C ARG A 35 10.86 -13.01 45.49
N GLN A 36 11.99 -12.42 45.86
CA GLN A 36 12.71 -11.47 44.99
C GLN A 36 13.23 -12.13 43.70
N ALA A 37 13.67 -13.39 43.77
CA ALA A 37 14.10 -14.14 42.58
C ALA A 37 12.93 -14.45 41.66
N GLU A 38 11.78 -14.88 42.21
CA GLU A 38 10.55 -15.12 41.46
C GLU A 38 10.01 -13.83 40.82
N GLU A 39 10.03 -12.71 41.54
CA GLU A 39 9.61 -11.41 41.00
C GLU A 39 10.52 -10.95 39.86
N ARG A 40 11.85 -11.07 40.02
CA ARG A 40 12.80 -10.79 38.94
C ARG A 40 12.58 -11.69 37.72
N GLN A 41 12.28 -12.97 37.94
CA GLN A 41 11.96 -13.89 36.83
C GLN A 41 10.69 -13.48 36.10
N ARG A 42 9.61 -13.12 36.81
CA ARG A 42 8.38 -12.62 36.20
C ARG A 42 8.61 -11.35 35.40
N GLN A 43 9.31 -10.37 35.96
CA GLN A 43 9.64 -9.13 35.24
C GLN A 43 10.49 -9.39 33.98
N ALA A 44 11.46 -10.31 34.07
CA ALA A 44 12.28 -10.70 32.92
C ALA A 44 11.48 -11.42 31.83
N GLU A 45 10.52 -12.26 32.22
CA GLU A 45 9.62 -12.95 31.29
C GLU A 45 8.65 -11.97 30.60
N GLU A 46 8.03 -11.06 31.35
CA GLU A 46 7.17 -10.01 30.79
C GLU A 46 7.94 -9.13 29.80
N HIS A 47 9.16 -8.71 30.16
CA HIS A 47 10.01 -7.92 29.25
C HIS A 47 10.36 -8.70 27.99
N ARG A 48 10.61 -10.01 28.11
CA ARG A 48 10.90 -10.87 26.96
C ARG A 48 9.69 -11.01 26.04
N GLN A 49 8.51 -11.22 26.60
CA GLN A 49 7.25 -11.31 25.85
C GLN A 49 6.93 -10.00 25.13
N ARG A 50 7.10 -8.84 25.80
CA ARG A 50 6.92 -7.52 25.17
C ARG A 50 7.89 -7.32 24.01
N ALA A 51 9.16 -7.60 24.23
CA ALA A 51 10.19 -7.48 23.19
C ALA A 51 9.91 -8.43 22.00
N GLU A 52 9.34 -9.61 22.25
CA GLU A 52 8.94 -10.53 21.18
C GLU A 52 7.73 -10.02 20.40
N GLN A 53 6.69 -9.53 21.08
CA GLN A 53 5.53 -8.91 20.44
C GLN A 53 5.92 -7.69 19.59
N GLU A 54 6.81 -6.83 20.09
CA GLU A 54 7.31 -5.68 19.33
C GLU A 54 8.04 -6.12 18.06
N ARG A 55 8.90 -7.15 18.14
CA ARG A 55 9.60 -7.72 16.98
C ARG A 55 8.61 -8.31 15.97
N ASP A 56 7.59 -9.03 16.43
CA ASP A 56 6.59 -9.62 15.55
C ASP A 56 5.73 -8.55 14.87
N GLN A 57 5.36 -7.48 15.58
CA GLN A 57 4.67 -6.34 15.00
C GLN A 57 5.52 -5.60 13.96
N GLU A 58 6.81 -5.42 14.21
CA GLU A 58 7.73 -4.80 13.26
C GLU A 58 7.91 -5.67 12.01
N ARG A 59 8.05 -6.99 12.18
CA ARG A 59 8.07 -7.96 11.07
C ARG A 59 6.81 -7.89 10.23
N GLU A 60 5.65 -7.80 10.88
CA GLU A 60 4.36 -7.71 10.19
C GLU A 60 4.18 -6.38 9.43
N GLN A 61 4.77 -5.29 9.93
CA GLN A 61 4.75 -4.00 9.25
C GLN A 61 5.70 -3.94 8.03
N THR A 62 6.84 -4.61 8.14
CA THR A 62 7.92 -4.56 7.14
C THR A 62 7.85 -5.67 6.10
N ARG A 63 7.15 -6.78 6.37
CA ARG A 63 6.94 -7.83 5.38
C ARG A 63 6.18 -7.32 4.16
N ARG A 64 6.40 -7.99 3.03
CA ARG A 64 5.63 -7.75 1.81
C ARG A 64 4.16 -8.11 2.03
N THR A 65 3.29 -7.42 1.32
CA THR A 65 1.85 -7.63 1.40
C THR A 65 1.37 -8.64 0.36
N THR A 66 0.28 -9.32 0.68
CA THR A 66 -0.48 -10.14 -0.27
C THR A 66 -1.31 -9.27 -1.20
N PHE A 67 -1.84 -9.82 -2.30
CA PHE A 67 -2.72 -9.08 -3.21
C PHE A 67 -3.93 -8.47 -2.48
N ALA A 68 -4.60 -9.27 -1.66
CA ALA A 68 -5.77 -8.80 -0.89
C ALA A 68 -5.40 -7.68 0.10
N GLU A 69 -4.23 -7.76 0.73
CA GLU A 69 -3.72 -6.71 1.60
C GLU A 69 -3.40 -5.43 0.84
N LEU A 70 -2.75 -5.53 -0.32
CA LEU A 70 -2.47 -4.39 -1.19
C LEU A 70 -3.77 -3.65 -1.52
N ILE A 71 -4.79 -4.34 -2.04
CA ILE A 71 -6.07 -3.71 -2.42
C ILE A 71 -6.71 -3.00 -1.21
N ARG A 72 -6.75 -3.65 -0.04
CA ARG A 72 -7.30 -3.05 1.18
C ARG A 72 -6.50 -1.82 1.64
N TYR A 73 -5.18 -1.89 1.60
CA TYR A 73 -4.31 -0.81 2.07
C TYR A 73 -4.27 0.36 1.09
N CYS A 74 -4.31 0.13 -0.23
CA CYS A 74 -4.52 1.20 -1.20
C CYS A 74 -5.83 1.94 -0.91
N HIS A 75 -6.94 1.21 -0.74
CA HIS A 75 -8.20 1.84 -0.39
C HIS A 75 -8.13 2.65 0.92
N SER A 76 -7.61 2.03 1.98
CA SER A 76 -7.64 2.60 3.34
C SER A 76 -6.64 3.74 3.55
N TYR A 77 -5.44 3.65 2.97
CA TYR A 77 -4.36 4.62 3.19
C TYR A 77 -4.26 5.68 2.10
N THR A 78 -4.60 5.36 0.85
CA THR A 78 -4.43 6.31 -0.26
C THR A 78 -5.79 6.85 -0.72
N SER A 79 -6.71 6.02 -1.20
CA SER A 79 -7.95 6.48 -1.83
C SER A 79 -8.89 7.21 -0.88
N LEU A 80 -9.15 6.69 0.33
CA LEU A 80 -10.04 7.34 1.31
C LEU A 80 -9.48 8.67 1.84
N CYS A 81 -8.16 8.87 1.75
CA CYS A 81 -7.49 10.04 2.30
C CYS A 81 -7.37 11.19 1.29
N LEU A 82 -7.85 11.00 0.06
CA LEU A 82 -7.82 12.02 -0.97
C LEU A 82 -8.68 13.23 -0.59
N ARG A 83 -8.09 14.42 -0.76
CA ARG A 83 -8.77 15.69 -0.53
C ARG A 83 -8.63 16.54 -1.77
N VAL A 84 -9.69 17.26 -2.11
CA VAL A 84 -9.72 18.23 -3.20
C VAL A 84 -9.65 19.61 -2.59
N GLU A 85 -8.77 20.47 -3.10
CA GLU A 85 -8.65 21.84 -2.64
C GLU A 85 -9.79 22.70 -3.21
N SER A 86 -10.12 23.79 -2.51
CA SER A 86 -11.06 24.80 -2.97
C SER A 86 -10.64 25.41 -4.31
N SER A 87 -11.61 25.78 -5.16
CA SER A 87 -11.35 26.38 -6.47
C SER A 87 -10.56 27.68 -6.38
N SER A 88 -10.71 28.46 -5.30
CA SER A 88 -9.97 29.71 -5.06
C SER A 88 -8.48 29.51 -4.76
N ARG A 89 -8.08 28.30 -4.37
CA ARG A 89 -6.69 27.93 -4.03
C ARG A 89 -6.12 26.90 -5.01
N SER A 90 -6.80 26.70 -6.14
CA SER A 90 -6.43 25.74 -7.18
C SER A 90 -5.94 26.44 -8.43
N THR A 91 -5.29 25.69 -9.33
CA THR A 91 -4.87 26.21 -10.63
C THR A 91 -6.05 26.77 -11.41
N THR A 92 -5.85 27.90 -12.05
CA THR A 92 -6.84 28.51 -12.92
C THR A 92 -6.71 27.99 -14.35
N GLY A 93 -7.75 28.17 -15.15
CA GLY A 93 -7.80 27.75 -16.55
C GLY A 93 -9.01 26.89 -16.85
N THR A 94 -9.57 27.08 -18.03
CA THR A 94 -10.72 26.31 -18.51
C THR A 94 -10.26 25.09 -19.29
N VAL A 95 -11.11 24.06 -19.31
CA VAL A 95 -10.90 22.94 -20.24
C VAL A 95 -11.20 23.47 -21.65
N PRO A 96 -10.23 23.44 -22.58
CA PRO A 96 -10.47 23.94 -23.93
C PRO A 96 -11.50 23.05 -24.64
N ALA A 97 -12.26 23.65 -25.56
CA ALA A 97 -13.16 22.89 -26.42
C ALA A 97 -12.37 21.83 -27.21
N PRO A 98 -12.92 20.64 -27.46
CA PRO A 98 -12.23 19.53 -28.12
C PRO A 98 -12.07 19.72 -29.64
N LYS A 99 -11.77 20.95 -30.09
CA LYS A 99 -11.59 21.29 -31.50
C LYS A 99 -10.46 20.45 -32.11
N GLY A 100 -10.76 19.76 -33.21
CA GLY A 100 -9.80 18.88 -33.89
C GLY A 100 -9.51 17.56 -33.18
N LYS A 101 -10.12 17.27 -32.01
CA LYS A 101 -10.02 15.96 -31.35
C LYS A 101 -11.00 14.97 -31.98
N ARG A 102 -10.59 13.69 -32.08
CA ARG A 102 -11.52 12.61 -32.46
C ARG A 102 -12.54 12.45 -31.34
N CYS A 103 -13.81 12.68 -31.67
CA CYS A 103 -14.92 12.56 -30.73
C CYS A 103 -15.82 11.36 -31.11
N PRO A 104 -16.42 10.67 -30.13
CA PRO A 104 -17.33 9.57 -30.41
C PRO A 104 -18.57 10.07 -31.16
N LEU A 105 -19.20 9.20 -31.96
CA LEU A 105 -20.47 9.53 -32.64
C LEU A 105 -21.64 9.59 -31.64
N GLN A 106 -21.62 8.68 -30.68
CA GLN A 106 -22.62 8.55 -29.64
C GLN A 106 -21.92 8.28 -28.32
N LEU A 107 -22.44 8.87 -27.26
CA LEU A 107 -22.10 8.48 -25.89
C LEU A 107 -23.23 7.59 -25.38
N LEU A 108 -22.93 6.36 -24.95
CA LEU A 108 -23.90 5.40 -24.46
C LEU A 108 -23.41 4.75 -23.16
N PRO A 109 -24.31 4.32 -22.27
CA PRO A 109 -23.94 3.56 -21.08
C PRO A 109 -23.31 2.22 -21.48
N TRP A 110 -22.16 1.89 -20.87
CA TRP A 110 -21.56 0.59 -21.03
C TRP A 110 -22.17 -0.39 -20.04
N THR A 111 -23.27 -1.03 -20.44
CA THR A 111 -24.12 -1.84 -19.56
C THR A 111 -23.43 -3.08 -18.97
N GLU A 112 -22.45 -3.63 -19.68
CA GLU A 112 -21.72 -4.84 -19.28
C GLU A 112 -20.43 -4.53 -18.49
N CYS A 113 -20.08 -3.25 -18.33
CA CYS A 113 -18.81 -2.83 -17.72
C CYS A 113 -18.58 -3.47 -16.35
N THR A 114 -19.56 -3.41 -15.45
CA THR A 114 -19.46 -3.99 -14.10
C THR A 114 -19.24 -5.50 -14.15
N ALA A 115 -19.98 -6.22 -14.99
CA ALA A 115 -19.86 -7.67 -15.11
C ALA A 115 -18.47 -8.07 -15.66
N ILE A 116 -17.98 -7.32 -16.66
CA ILE A 116 -16.65 -7.53 -17.25
C ILE A 116 -15.56 -7.24 -16.22
N GLN A 117 -15.63 -6.10 -15.51
CA GLN A 117 -14.66 -5.73 -14.47
C GLN A 117 -14.63 -6.76 -13.34
N GLN A 118 -15.79 -7.23 -12.90
CA GLN A 118 -15.88 -8.25 -11.86
C GLN A 118 -15.28 -9.59 -12.32
N LYS A 119 -15.53 -10.00 -13.57
CA LYS A 119 -14.90 -11.20 -14.15
C LYS A 119 -13.37 -11.09 -14.19
N ILE A 120 -12.85 -9.94 -14.64
CA ILE A 120 -11.40 -9.68 -14.67
C ILE A 120 -10.84 -9.74 -13.25
N TYR A 121 -11.48 -9.05 -12.30
CA TYR A 121 -11.04 -9.03 -10.91
C TYR A 121 -10.99 -10.43 -10.28
N HIS A 122 -12.04 -11.24 -10.49
CA HIS A 122 -12.04 -12.62 -9.99
C HIS A 122 -10.94 -13.48 -10.62
N SER A 123 -10.65 -13.31 -11.91
CA SER A 123 -9.55 -14.02 -12.56
C SER A 123 -8.19 -13.60 -11.97
N VAL A 124 -7.96 -12.29 -11.77
CA VAL A 124 -6.76 -11.77 -11.09
C VAL A 124 -6.63 -12.36 -9.68
N CYS A 125 -7.71 -12.40 -8.90
CA CYS A 125 -7.74 -13.04 -7.58
C CYS A 125 -7.40 -14.52 -7.65
N THR A 126 -7.88 -15.24 -8.66
CA THR A 126 -7.59 -16.68 -8.83
C THR A 126 -6.10 -16.93 -9.02
N TYR A 127 -5.40 -16.05 -9.73
CA TYR A 127 -3.95 -16.17 -9.95
C TYR A 127 -3.10 -15.68 -8.77
N LEU A 128 -3.48 -14.55 -8.14
CA LEU A 128 -2.65 -13.90 -7.10
C LEU A 128 -3.05 -14.24 -5.67
N ALA A 129 -4.24 -14.83 -5.47
CA ALA A 129 -4.76 -15.29 -4.20
C ALA A 129 -5.56 -16.60 -4.37
N PRO A 130 -4.93 -17.68 -4.88
CA PRO A 130 -5.62 -18.94 -5.15
C PRO A 130 -6.22 -19.55 -3.87
N PRO A 131 -7.47 -20.06 -3.93
CA PRO A 131 -8.11 -20.66 -2.78
C PRO A 131 -7.36 -21.92 -2.32
N GLY A 132 -7.23 -22.09 -1.00
CA GLY A 132 -6.58 -23.27 -0.40
C GLY A 132 -5.05 -23.23 -0.40
N GLN A 133 -4.42 -22.14 -0.85
CA GLN A 133 -2.99 -21.94 -0.77
C GLN A 133 -2.65 -20.71 0.08
N PRO A 134 -1.48 -20.67 0.75
CA PRO A 134 -1.00 -19.46 1.40
C PRO A 134 -0.86 -18.32 0.39
N ALA A 135 -1.46 -17.16 0.67
CA ALA A 135 -1.37 -16.01 -0.20
C ALA A 135 0.07 -15.50 -0.30
N ALA A 136 0.57 -15.33 -1.53
CA ALA A 136 1.93 -14.92 -1.78
C ALA A 136 2.15 -13.44 -1.38
N GLN A 137 3.23 -13.17 -0.66
CA GLN A 137 3.62 -11.83 -0.20
C GLN A 137 4.46 -11.13 -1.27
N LEU A 138 3.79 -10.65 -2.32
CA LEU A 138 4.42 -10.14 -3.55
C LEU A 138 4.44 -8.61 -3.65
N PHE A 139 3.82 -7.87 -2.75
CA PHE A 139 3.60 -6.43 -2.92
C PHE A 139 4.31 -5.59 -1.84
N PRO A 140 4.46 -4.27 -2.04
CA PRO A 140 5.12 -3.40 -1.07
C PRO A 140 4.59 -3.57 0.36
N SER A 141 5.44 -3.35 1.35
CA SER A 141 5.08 -3.56 2.76
C SER A 141 4.03 -2.55 3.23
N ARG A 142 3.37 -2.88 4.35
CA ARG A 142 2.38 -2.00 4.96
C ARG A 142 2.98 -0.63 5.30
N THR A 143 4.22 -0.58 5.80
CA THR A 143 4.92 0.68 6.09
C THR A 143 5.09 1.55 4.85
N VAL A 144 5.45 0.96 3.70
CA VAL A 144 5.60 1.71 2.44
C VAL A 144 4.25 2.27 1.97
N LEU A 145 3.20 1.45 1.96
CA LEU A 145 1.86 1.87 1.53
C LEU A 145 1.28 2.97 2.44
N LYS A 146 1.48 2.83 3.75
CA LYS A 146 1.09 3.85 4.73
C LYS A 146 1.87 5.15 4.50
N GLY A 147 3.16 5.06 4.21
CA GLY A 147 4.01 6.21 3.88
C GLY A 147 3.46 7.03 2.72
N PHE A 148 3.08 6.38 1.61
CA PHE A 148 2.42 7.08 0.49
C PHE A 148 1.12 7.77 0.92
N GLY A 149 0.30 7.09 1.73
CA GLY A 149 -0.91 7.68 2.29
C GLY A 149 -0.65 8.95 3.10
N GLU A 150 0.36 8.94 3.97
CA GLU A 150 0.75 10.12 4.74
C GLU A 150 1.27 11.26 3.84
N GLU A 151 2.01 10.97 2.78
CA GLU A 151 2.41 11.99 1.80
C GLU A 151 1.20 12.62 1.09
N PHE A 152 0.26 11.80 0.60
CA PHE A 152 -0.95 12.31 -0.07
C PHE A 152 -1.85 13.12 0.86
N LYS A 153 -1.82 12.85 2.18
CA LYS A 153 -2.54 13.65 3.16
C LYS A 153 -1.97 15.05 3.34
N LYS A 154 -0.68 15.30 3.07
CA LYS A 154 -0.06 16.61 3.33
C LYS A 154 -0.64 17.72 2.48
N ARG A 155 -1.12 17.40 1.28
CA ARG A 155 -1.60 18.40 0.31
C ARG A 155 -2.86 17.91 -0.40
N ALA A 156 -3.89 18.75 -0.40
CA ALA A 156 -5.09 18.50 -1.21
C ALA A 156 -4.80 18.74 -2.69
N ILE A 157 -5.45 17.98 -3.58
CA ILE A 157 -5.28 18.08 -5.03
C ILE A 157 -5.78 19.46 -5.47
N SER A 158 -4.84 20.30 -5.93
CA SER A 158 -5.10 21.67 -6.36
C SER A 158 -4.62 21.95 -7.79
N SER A 159 -3.98 20.98 -8.44
CA SER A 159 -3.39 21.11 -9.77
C SER A 159 -3.33 19.77 -10.53
N GLU A 160 -3.09 19.82 -11.84
CA GLU A 160 -2.82 18.63 -12.67
C GLU A 160 -1.61 17.85 -12.16
N GLN A 161 -0.56 18.55 -11.72
CA GLN A 161 0.65 17.95 -11.16
C GLN A 161 0.37 17.15 -9.87
N ASP A 162 -0.51 17.65 -9.00
CA ASP A 162 -0.88 16.94 -7.77
C ASP A 162 -1.65 15.65 -8.09
N LEU A 163 -2.59 15.72 -9.04
CA LEU A 163 -3.34 14.55 -9.50
C LEU A 163 -2.41 13.53 -10.15
N GLN A 164 -1.52 13.97 -11.05
CA GLN A 164 -0.53 13.09 -11.67
C GLN A 164 0.33 12.37 -10.63
N SER A 165 0.77 13.09 -9.59
CA SER A 165 1.59 12.51 -8.53
C SER A 165 0.81 11.41 -7.78
N TYR A 166 -0.46 11.64 -7.48
CA TYR A 166 -1.32 10.60 -6.90
C TYR A 166 -1.49 9.41 -7.84
N GLU A 167 -1.85 9.62 -9.10
CA GLU A 167 -2.10 8.54 -10.06
C GLU A 167 -0.84 7.68 -10.22
N ARG A 168 0.33 8.30 -10.37
CA ARG A 168 1.60 7.57 -10.51
C ARG A 168 1.92 6.70 -9.30
N PHE A 169 1.90 7.29 -8.10
CA PHE A 169 2.39 6.61 -6.89
C PHE A 169 1.31 5.77 -6.18
N GLY A 170 0.05 6.18 -6.26
CA GLY A 170 -1.09 5.56 -5.59
C GLY A 170 -1.85 4.57 -6.47
N VAL A 171 -1.65 4.57 -7.80
CA VAL A 171 -2.37 3.70 -8.73
C VAL A 171 -1.42 3.00 -9.71
N GLU A 172 -0.80 3.73 -10.63
CA GLU A 172 -0.06 3.19 -11.78
C GLU A 172 1.09 2.26 -11.37
N ASN A 173 1.89 2.66 -10.37
CA ASN A 173 2.97 1.82 -9.86
C ASN A 173 2.46 0.47 -9.32
N HIS A 174 1.34 0.48 -8.59
CA HIS A 174 0.74 -0.74 -8.07
C HIS A 174 0.17 -1.61 -9.19
N VAL A 175 -0.48 -1.01 -10.19
CA VAL A 175 -0.98 -1.71 -11.37
C VAL A 175 0.16 -2.36 -12.16
N ARG A 176 1.27 -1.62 -12.37
CA ARG A 176 2.49 -2.16 -12.99
C ARG A 176 3.01 -3.37 -12.23
N ASP A 177 3.11 -3.28 -10.91
CA ASP A 177 3.65 -4.36 -10.08
C ASP A 177 2.72 -5.59 -10.10
N ILE A 178 1.38 -5.39 -10.08
CA ILE A 178 0.39 -6.46 -10.25
C ILE A 178 0.56 -7.16 -11.61
N ILE A 179 0.67 -6.39 -12.70
CA ILE A 179 0.85 -6.95 -14.05
C ILE A 179 2.18 -7.67 -14.17
N ALA A 180 3.25 -7.16 -13.57
CA ALA A 180 4.55 -7.82 -13.55
C ALA A 180 4.50 -9.19 -12.86
N GLU A 181 3.76 -9.33 -11.75
CA GLU A 181 3.55 -10.63 -11.10
C GLU A 181 2.67 -11.56 -11.95
N LEU A 182 1.61 -11.04 -12.59
CA LEU A 182 0.78 -11.83 -13.51
C LEU A 182 1.56 -12.32 -14.73
N CYS A 183 2.47 -11.53 -15.29
CA CYS A 183 3.31 -11.91 -16.43
C CYS A 183 4.22 -13.12 -16.14
N LYS A 184 4.56 -13.37 -14.86
CA LYS A 184 5.33 -14.56 -14.45
C LYS A 184 4.51 -15.84 -14.53
N ILE A 185 3.17 -15.73 -14.56
CA ILE A 185 2.24 -16.85 -14.63
C ILE A 185 1.80 -17.01 -16.09
N ARG A 186 2.25 -18.08 -16.75
CA ARG A 186 1.97 -18.32 -18.18
C ARG A 186 0.47 -18.25 -18.51
N ALA A 187 -0.37 -18.93 -17.72
CA ALA A 187 -1.82 -18.96 -17.95
C ALA A 187 -2.45 -17.55 -17.85
N ALA A 188 -2.06 -16.76 -16.85
CA ALA A 188 -2.56 -15.38 -16.71
C ALA A 188 -2.09 -14.49 -17.87
N ARG A 189 -0.82 -14.61 -18.27
CA ARG A 189 -0.26 -13.86 -19.39
C ARG A 189 -0.99 -14.12 -20.71
N GLU A 190 -1.35 -15.38 -20.96
CA GLU A 190 -2.12 -15.81 -22.14
C GLU A 190 -3.58 -15.33 -22.04
N GLU A 191 -4.24 -15.49 -20.89
CA GLU A 191 -5.63 -15.07 -20.68
C GLU A 191 -5.84 -13.56 -20.86
N PHE A 192 -4.96 -12.75 -20.29
CA PHE A 192 -5.05 -11.29 -20.32
C PHE A 192 -4.28 -10.65 -21.49
N GLN A 193 -3.60 -11.45 -22.32
CA GLN A 193 -2.79 -10.97 -23.45
C GLN A 193 -1.76 -9.89 -23.04
N LEU A 194 -1.05 -10.13 -21.93
CA LEU A 194 -0.21 -9.11 -21.28
C LEU A 194 1.14 -8.87 -21.97
N GLY A 195 1.54 -9.73 -22.92
CA GLY A 195 2.88 -9.66 -23.49
C GLY A 195 3.95 -9.78 -22.41
N ASN A 196 4.94 -8.89 -22.43
CA ASN A 196 5.97 -8.75 -21.40
C ASN A 196 5.59 -7.74 -20.29
N GLY A 197 4.37 -7.21 -20.30
CA GLY A 197 3.86 -6.28 -19.30
C GLY A 197 3.45 -4.94 -19.89
N ILE A 198 3.32 -3.93 -19.01
CA ILE A 198 2.91 -2.58 -19.39
C ILE A 198 3.89 -1.52 -18.91
N GLN A 199 3.90 -0.39 -19.61
CA GLN A 199 4.66 0.80 -19.26
C GLN A 199 3.75 2.03 -19.27
N PHE A 200 3.98 2.93 -18.32
CA PHE A 200 3.31 4.23 -18.22
C PHE A 200 4.33 5.32 -18.57
N ASP A 201 4.08 6.05 -19.66
CA ASP A 201 4.99 7.06 -20.18
C ASP A 201 4.35 8.44 -20.21
N ASN A 202 5.11 9.47 -19.84
CA ASN A 202 4.68 10.88 -19.80
C ASN A 202 5.35 11.72 -20.91
N HIS A 203 5.69 11.12 -22.05
CA HIS A 203 6.38 11.84 -23.12
C HIS A 203 5.90 11.39 -24.50
N ALA A 204 5.53 12.37 -25.32
CA ALA A 204 5.05 12.17 -26.68
C ALA A 204 6.07 11.46 -27.60
N ASN A 205 7.37 11.50 -27.28
CA ASN A 205 8.40 10.76 -28.02
C ASN A 205 8.14 9.23 -27.98
N ALA A 206 7.33 8.72 -27.05
CA ALA A 206 6.91 7.32 -27.01
C ALA A 206 5.89 6.96 -28.11
N LEU A 207 5.24 7.96 -28.74
CA LEU A 207 4.33 7.79 -29.88
C LEU A 207 5.06 7.92 -31.23
N ASP A 208 6.18 8.64 -31.28
CA ASP A 208 6.92 8.94 -32.51
C ASP A 208 7.74 7.74 -33.05
N ALA A 209 7.80 6.60 -32.35
CA ALA A 209 8.50 5.41 -32.82
C ALA A 209 7.80 4.71 -34.00
N ILE A 210 6.59 5.15 -34.39
CA ILE A 210 5.81 4.56 -35.47
C ILE A 210 5.77 5.44 -36.74
N ASP A 211 6.11 6.73 -36.64
CA ASP A 211 6.18 7.64 -37.80
C ASP A 211 7.62 8.14 -38.01
N THR A 212 8.49 7.26 -38.48
CA THR A 212 9.65 7.70 -39.26
C THR A 212 9.18 8.10 -40.66
N ASP A 213 8.66 9.32 -40.79
CA ASP A 213 8.92 10.09 -42.00
C ASP A 213 9.18 11.56 -41.68
N GLY A 214 10.22 12.08 -42.32
CA GLY A 214 10.94 13.27 -41.88
C GLY A 214 10.17 14.58 -42.02
N SER A 215 10.06 15.31 -40.92
CA SER A 215 10.02 16.77 -40.94
C SER A 215 10.44 17.33 -39.59
N LYS A 216 11.73 17.69 -39.48
CA LYS A 216 12.19 18.63 -38.46
C LYS A 216 11.59 19.99 -38.81
N THR A 217 10.49 20.36 -38.15
CA THR A 217 9.97 21.73 -38.17
C THR A 217 9.80 22.26 -36.75
N ASP A 218 9.95 23.58 -36.65
CA ASP A 218 10.37 24.35 -35.50
C ASP A 218 9.68 24.06 -34.16
N LYS A 219 10.52 24.01 -33.13
CA LYS A 219 10.15 24.04 -31.72
C LYS A 219 9.53 25.42 -31.38
N SER A 220 8.26 25.61 -31.74
CA SER A 220 7.44 26.60 -31.08
C SER A 220 7.05 26.08 -29.69
N ALA A 221 7.28 26.89 -28.67
CA ALA A 221 6.92 26.66 -27.27
C ALA A 221 5.39 26.73 -27.06
N ASN A 222 4.65 25.93 -27.81
CA ASN A 222 3.23 25.70 -27.57
C ASN A 222 3.13 24.52 -26.60
N SER A 223 2.43 24.76 -25.47
CA SER A 223 2.01 23.76 -24.48
C SER A 223 1.66 22.45 -25.17
N ARG A 224 2.61 21.52 -25.18
CA ARG A 224 2.38 20.16 -25.64
C ARG A 224 1.49 19.52 -24.57
N PRO A 225 0.32 18.97 -24.93
CA PRO A 225 -0.54 18.35 -23.94
C PRO A 225 0.24 17.24 -23.23
N ASP A 226 0.10 17.19 -21.90
CA ASP A 226 0.64 16.10 -21.07
C ASP A 226 -0.10 14.80 -21.45
N GLN A 227 0.34 14.17 -22.53
CA GLN A 227 -0.21 12.92 -23.03
C GLN A 227 0.52 11.79 -22.33
N TYR A 228 -0.17 11.18 -21.39
CA TYR A 228 0.25 9.95 -20.76
C TYR A 228 -0.14 8.81 -21.67
N CYS A 229 0.77 7.88 -21.92
CA CYS A 229 0.48 6.72 -22.74
C CYS A 229 0.72 5.46 -21.93
N ILE A 230 -0.22 4.52 -22.04
CA ILE A 230 -0.01 3.16 -21.59
C ILE A 230 0.45 2.37 -22.79
N HIS A 231 1.60 1.72 -22.64
CA HIS A 231 2.19 0.86 -23.64
C HIS A 231 2.12 -0.59 -23.18
N ARG A 232 1.84 -1.50 -24.11
CA ARG A 232 2.11 -2.93 -23.92
C ARG A 232 3.48 -3.24 -24.52
N ALA A 233 4.32 -3.91 -23.74
CA ALA A 233 5.63 -4.38 -24.20
C ALA A 233 5.50 -5.80 -24.77
N ASP A 234 5.96 -6.03 -26.00
CA ASP A 234 5.97 -7.31 -26.69
C ASP A 234 7.38 -7.56 -27.27
N GLY A 235 8.28 -8.13 -26.47
CA GLY A 235 9.70 -8.24 -26.83
C GLY A 235 10.37 -6.86 -26.88
N ASP A 236 11.00 -6.55 -28.01
CA ASP A 236 11.60 -5.24 -28.30
C ASP A 236 10.58 -4.20 -28.81
N ASN A 237 9.33 -4.63 -29.09
CA ASN A 237 8.28 -3.75 -29.58
C ASN A 237 7.45 -3.17 -28.42
N SER A 238 7.09 -1.90 -28.53
CA SER A 238 6.19 -1.20 -27.62
C SER A 238 4.99 -0.67 -28.39
N THR A 239 3.78 -1.09 -28.02
CA THR A 239 2.53 -0.66 -28.67
C THR A 239 1.72 0.21 -27.72
N ALA A 240 1.38 1.43 -28.13
CA ALA A 240 0.47 2.29 -27.37
C ALA A 240 -0.95 1.70 -27.38
N ILE A 241 -1.52 1.44 -26.20
CA ILE A 241 -2.87 0.87 -26.04
C ILE A 241 -3.89 1.89 -25.54
N MET A 242 -3.44 2.92 -24.83
CA MET A 242 -4.32 3.98 -24.33
C MET A 242 -3.57 5.29 -24.13
N THR A 243 -4.20 6.41 -24.49
CA THR A 243 -3.76 7.76 -24.13
C THR A 243 -4.62 8.29 -22.99
N VAL A 244 -3.98 8.94 -22.03
CA VAL A 244 -4.59 9.46 -20.80
C VAL A 244 -4.23 10.95 -20.68
N GLU A 245 -5.21 11.75 -20.28
CA GLU A 245 -5.06 13.16 -19.96
C GLU A 245 -5.66 13.40 -18.57
N TYR A 246 -4.84 13.85 -17.63
CA TYR A 246 -5.32 14.15 -16.27
C TYR A 246 -5.96 15.54 -16.21
N LYS A 247 -7.13 15.62 -15.58
CA LYS A 247 -7.78 16.90 -15.25
C LYS A 247 -8.11 16.95 -13.77
N PRO A 248 -7.72 18.02 -13.07
CA PRO A 248 -7.87 18.10 -11.63
C PRO A 248 -9.35 18.35 -11.29
N PRO A 249 -9.83 17.92 -10.12
CA PRO A 249 -11.26 17.89 -9.84
C PRO A 249 -11.95 19.26 -9.90
N HIS A 250 -11.25 20.36 -9.61
CA HIS A 250 -11.82 21.71 -9.68
C HIS A 250 -12.11 22.19 -11.12
N LYS A 251 -11.59 21.52 -12.16
CA LYS A 251 -11.91 21.84 -13.57
C LYS A 251 -13.15 21.09 -14.09
N LEU A 252 -13.57 20.02 -13.41
CA LEU A 252 -14.71 19.19 -13.81
C LEU A 252 -15.60 18.93 -12.58
N SER A 253 -16.64 19.76 -12.41
CA SER A 253 -17.55 19.59 -11.29
C SER A 253 -18.44 18.36 -11.44
N VAL A 254 -19.05 17.92 -10.34
CA VAL A 254 -20.01 16.80 -10.35
C VAL A 254 -21.22 17.14 -11.24
N GLU A 255 -21.64 18.40 -11.29
CA GLU A 255 -22.69 18.88 -12.19
C GLU A 255 -22.30 18.72 -13.65
N ASN A 256 -21.05 19.04 -14.02
CA ASN A 256 -20.54 18.82 -15.39
C ASN A 256 -20.64 17.34 -15.77
N PHE A 257 -20.24 16.43 -14.88
CA PHE A 257 -20.36 14.99 -15.12
C PHE A 257 -21.81 14.53 -15.26
N ARG A 258 -22.72 15.00 -14.40
CA ARG A 258 -24.15 14.65 -14.49
C ARG A 258 -24.81 15.17 -15.76
N ALA A 259 -24.43 16.36 -16.22
CA ALA A 259 -24.97 16.95 -17.44
C ALA A 259 -24.38 16.30 -18.71
N GLY A 260 -23.09 15.96 -18.69
CA GLY A 260 -22.34 15.47 -19.85
C GLY A 260 -22.30 13.95 -20.02
N LEU A 261 -22.34 13.15 -18.95
CA LEU A 261 -22.30 11.68 -19.02
C LEU A 261 -23.70 11.08 -19.12
N ARG A 262 -24.35 11.31 -20.26
CA ARG A 262 -25.66 10.75 -20.59
C ARG A 262 -25.71 10.23 -22.02
N PRO A 263 -26.68 9.37 -22.36
CA PRO A 263 -26.94 9.02 -23.75
C PRO A 263 -27.12 10.28 -24.60
N MET A 264 -26.31 10.43 -25.65
CA MET A 264 -26.40 11.56 -26.57
C MET A 264 -25.80 11.24 -27.94
N ARG A 265 -26.27 11.94 -28.98
CA ARG A 265 -25.58 12.03 -30.26
C ARG A 265 -24.60 13.18 -30.16
N PHE A 266 -23.32 12.87 -29.97
CA PHE A 266 -22.30 13.85 -29.58
C PHE A 266 -22.31 15.09 -30.48
N TRP A 267 -22.25 14.90 -31.80
CA TRP A 267 -22.21 15.99 -32.80
C TRP A 267 -23.47 16.83 -32.92
N ASN A 268 -24.59 16.37 -32.36
CA ASN A 268 -25.83 17.15 -32.35
C ASN A 268 -25.90 18.08 -31.13
N GLU A 269 -25.08 17.82 -30.11
CA GLU A 269 -25.23 18.40 -28.78
C GLU A 269 -23.97 19.10 -28.26
N VAL A 270 -22.79 18.85 -28.86
CA VAL A 270 -21.47 19.38 -28.51
C VAL A 270 -20.76 19.91 -29.75
#